data_AF-A0A656DB47-F1
#
_entry.id   AF-A0A656DB47-F1
#
_cell.length_a   1.000
_cell.length_b   1.000
_cell.length_c   1.000
_cell.angle_alpha   90.00
_cell.angle_beta   90.00
_cell.angle_gamma   90.00
#
_symmetry.space_group_name_H-M   'P 1'
#
loop_
_entity.id
_entity.type
_entity.pdbx_description
1 polymer ?
#
loop_
_entity_poly.entity_id
_entity_poly.type
_entity_poly.pdbx_seq_one_letter_code
_entity_poly.pdbx_strand_id
1 'polypeptide(L)'
;MGKGADIIWLKIEGSFKRKGCPICFIMESSTEHYLESLLYEYVLDVGVRSKLNKSAGFCTNHAYKLLKAMRNLGDDGLKVAILYETLLGDEIVKLELLKRNWTYKLKLLKGYIYKFFAKSAGGKFLEEIEKLKPTGECPACFQERSVESLYIDEFCNRAGDEEFRRLFSSDNVILCRYHFIGILKECIRANNGSSFTFFVELQISKLNKLLSHMKKFIDKHDYQNKESFKGEELNSWRLVLEYFSGKDDVIRAWDEVRPFSAKL
;
A
#
# COMPACT_ATOMS: atom_id res chain seq x y z
N MET A 1 -31.21 13.17 10.19
CA MET A 1 -31.51 11.78 10.58
C MET A 1 -30.18 11.06 10.71
N GLY A 2 -29.70 10.86 11.94
CA GLY A 2 -28.38 10.30 12.19
C GLY A 2 -28.31 8.86 11.67
N LYS A 3 -27.39 8.60 10.75
CA LYS A 3 -26.98 7.22 10.46
C LYS A 3 -26.38 6.70 11.77
N GLY A 4 -26.98 5.65 12.35
CA GLY A 4 -26.39 4.97 13.51
C GLY A 4 -24.93 4.59 13.22
N ALA A 5 -24.11 4.49 14.25
CA ALA A 5 -22.69 4.18 14.09
C ALA A 5 -22.50 2.83 13.40
N ASP A 6 -22.26 2.85 12.09
CA ASP A 6 -21.83 1.67 11.35
C ASP A 6 -20.35 1.37 11.66
N ILE A 7 -19.91 0.15 11.34
CA ILE A 7 -18.54 -0.31 11.63
C ILE A 7 -17.50 0.61 10.98
N ILE A 8 -17.82 1.20 9.82
CA ILE A 8 -16.94 2.11 9.09
C ILE A 8 -16.75 3.39 9.90
N TRP A 9 -17.82 3.96 10.44
CA TRP A 9 -17.79 5.15 11.28
C TRP A 9 -16.94 4.95 12.52
N LEU A 10 -17.11 3.85 13.25
CA LEU A 10 -16.32 3.55 14.45
C LEU A 10 -14.82 3.50 14.14
N LYS A 11 -14.44 2.98 12.97
CA LYS A 11 -13.05 2.93 12.53
C LYS A 11 -12.52 4.32 12.14
N ILE A 12 -13.33 5.14 11.47
CA ILE A 12 -13.01 6.54 11.17
C ILE A 12 -12.83 7.35 12.45
N GLU A 13 -13.80 7.31 13.36
CA GLU A 13 -13.77 8.02 14.63
C GLU A 13 -12.54 7.60 15.46
N GLY A 14 -12.28 6.29 15.56
CA GLY A 14 -11.12 5.76 16.25
C GLY A 14 -9.80 6.26 15.67
N SER A 15 -9.72 6.42 14.34
CA SER A 15 -8.52 6.91 13.66
C SER A 15 -8.18 8.37 13.97
N PHE A 16 -9.18 9.21 14.29
CA PHE A 16 -8.97 10.61 14.65
C PHE A 16 -8.29 10.81 16.02
N LYS A 17 -8.26 9.77 16.85
CA LYS A 17 -7.59 9.79 18.17
C LYS A 17 -6.07 9.70 18.07
N ARG A 18 -5.52 9.23 16.94
CA ARG A 18 -4.08 9.20 16.69
C ARG A 18 -3.64 10.43 15.90
N LYS A 19 -2.44 10.93 16.21
CA LYS A 19 -1.82 12.01 15.46
C LYS A 19 -1.40 11.53 14.05
N GLY A 20 -1.61 12.38 13.05
CA GLY A 20 -1.24 12.14 11.64
C GLY A 20 -2.43 11.81 10.74
N CYS A 21 -2.18 11.02 9.70
CA CYS A 21 -3.17 10.72 8.68
C CYS A 21 -4.10 9.58 9.13
N PRO A 22 -5.42 9.82 9.26
CA PRO A 22 -6.36 8.80 9.69
C PRO A 22 -6.52 7.66 8.66
N ILE A 23 -6.46 7.96 7.36
CA ILE A 23 -6.55 6.92 6.34
C ILE A 23 -5.31 6.02 6.38
N CYS A 24 -4.09 6.58 6.55
CA CYS A 24 -2.88 5.78 6.76
C CYS A 24 -3.02 4.81 7.96
N PHE A 25 -3.56 5.28 9.08
CA PHE A 25 -3.84 4.42 10.23
C PHE A 25 -4.76 3.27 9.87
N ILE A 26 -5.87 3.58 9.19
CA ILE A 26 -6.90 2.61 8.84
C ILE A 26 -6.29 1.55 7.92
N MET A 27 -5.46 1.97 6.98
CA MET A 27 -4.73 1.09 6.06
C MET A 27 -3.76 0.17 6.79
N GLU A 28 -2.91 0.72 7.65
CA GLU A 28 -1.96 -0.04 8.49
C GLU A 28 -2.69 -1.15 9.27
N SER A 29 -3.70 -0.77 10.06
CA SER A 29 -4.49 -1.72 10.87
C SER A 29 -5.28 -2.73 10.04
N SER A 30 -5.87 -2.32 8.92
CA SER A 30 -6.61 -3.23 8.05
C SER A 30 -5.71 -4.26 7.39
N THR A 31 -4.49 -3.87 7.04
CA THR A 31 -3.52 -4.80 6.45
C THR A 31 -3.06 -5.81 7.47
N GLU A 32 -2.72 -5.36 8.68
CA GLU A 32 -2.32 -6.25 9.78
C GLU A 32 -3.42 -7.26 10.08
N HIS A 33 -4.65 -6.79 10.31
CA HIS A 33 -5.80 -7.68 10.54
C HIS A 33 -6.07 -8.63 9.39
N TYR A 34 -5.93 -8.19 8.13
CA TYR A 34 -6.07 -9.09 6.99
C TYR A 34 -5.04 -10.23 7.01
N LEU A 35 -3.76 -9.92 7.28
CA LEU A 35 -2.68 -10.91 7.33
C LEU A 35 -2.84 -11.86 8.53
N GLU A 36 -3.26 -11.34 9.69
CA GLU A 36 -3.55 -12.16 10.87
C GLU A 36 -4.72 -13.09 10.64
N SER A 37 -5.83 -12.57 10.08
CA SER A 37 -7.03 -13.36 9.76
C SER A 37 -6.73 -14.41 8.71
N LEU A 38 -5.90 -14.08 7.72
CA LEU A 38 -5.39 -15.02 6.75
C LEU A 38 -4.67 -16.19 7.41
N LEU A 39 -3.76 -15.91 8.35
CA LEU A 39 -3.04 -16.94 9.08
C LEU A 39 -3.96 -17.74 10.00
N TYR A 40 -4.96 -17.12 10.62
CA TYR A 40 -5.86 -17.82 11.55
C TYR A 40 -6.93 -18.67 10.87
N GLU A 41 -7.59 -18.16 9.84
CA GLU A 41 -8.84 -18.72 9.31
C GLU A 41 -8.74 -19.18 7.85
N TYR A 42 -7.97 -18.47 7.02
CA TYR A 42 -8.10 -18.59 5.57
C TYR A 42 -6.97 -19.36 4.87
N VAL A 43 -6.12 -20.06 5.63
CA VAL A 43 -4.99 -20.85 5.08
C VAL A 43 -5.47 -21.93 4.13
N LEU A 44 -6.65 -22.48 4.38
CA LEU A 44 -7.28 -23.53 3.57
C LEU A 44 -8.32 -22.97 2.57
N ASP A 45 -8.55 -21.67 2.55
CA ASP A 45 -9.54 -21.06 1.65
C ASP A 45 -9.08 -21.17 0.18
N VAL A 46 -9.96 -21.73 -0.66
CA VAL A 46 -9.67 -21.98 -2.08
C VAL A 46 -9.50 -20.67 -2.86
N GLY A 47 -10.26 -19.63 -2.51
CA GLY A 47 -10.21 -18.32 -3.15
C GLY A 47 -8.87 -17.62 -2.89
N VAL A 48 -8.42 -17.61 -1.64
CA VAL A 48 -7.14 -17.06 -1.22
C VAL A 48 -5.99 -17.80 -1.90
N ARG A 49 -5.99 -19.14 -1.87
CA ARG A 49 -4.93 -19.96 -2.51
C ARG A 49 -4.87 -19.72 -4.01
N SER A 50 -6.02 -19.59 -4.68
CA SER A 50 -6.08 -19.27 -6.12
C SER A 50 -5.45 -17.90 -6.42
N LYS A 51 -5.76 -16.87 -5.63
CA LYS A 51 -5.16 -15.53 -5.79
C LYS A 51 -3.66 -15.55 -5.52
N LEU A 52 -3.22 -16.28 -4.49
CA LEU A 52 -1.82 -16.42 -4.13
C LEU A 52 -1.02 -17.16 -5.24
N ASN A 53 -1.58 -18.23 -5.81
CA ASN A 53 -0.99 -18.94 -6.94
C ASN A 53 -0.83 -18.06 -8.17
N LYS A 54 -1.85 -17.27 -8.53
CA LYS A 54 -1.77 -16.34 -9.66
C LYS A 54 -0.71 -15.25 -9.45
N SER A 55 -0.51 -14.82 -8.21
CA SER A 55 0.47 -13.79 -7.84
C SER A 55 1.87 -14.32 -7.53
N ALA A 56 2.07 -15.64 -7.58
CA ALA A 56 3.30 -16.31 -7.16
C ALA A 56 3.71 -15.96 -5.71
N GLY A 57 2.72 -15.77 -4.83
CA GLY A 57 2.93 -15.36 -3.44
C GLY A 57 2.61 -13.88 -3.16
N PHE A 58 2.96 -13.44 -1.95
CA PHE A 58 2.90 -12.02 -1.59
C PHE A 58 3.99 -11.21 -2.29
N CYS A 59 3.72 -9.92 -2.54
CA CYS A 59 4.77 -8.99 -2.93
C CYS A 59 5.81 -8.86 -1.81
N THR A 60 7.01 -8.38 -2.12
CA THR A 60 8.10 -8.23 -1.14
C THR A 60 7.63 -7.55 0.15
N ASN A 61 6.90 -6.44 0.04
CA ASN A 61 6.43 -5.70 1.22
C ASN A 61 5.46 -6.53 2.07
N HIS A 62 4.45 -7.16 1.45
CA HIS A 62 3.46 -7.94 2.16
C HIS A 62 4.01 -9.26 2.71
N ALA A 63 5.03 -9.84 2.08
CA ALA A 63 5.74 -10.98 2.61
C ALA A 63 6.42 -10.64 3.95
N TYR A 64 7.12 -9.49 4.04
CA TYR A 64 7.74 -9.08 5.31
C TYR A 64 6.71 -8.67 6.36
N LYS A 65 5.59 -8.04 5.98
CA LYS A 65 4.47 -7.80 6.90
C LYS A 65 3.85 -9.10 7.41
N LEU A 66 3.72 -10.12 6.57
CA LEU A 66 3.23 -11.43 6.98
C LEU A 66 4.15 -12.04 8.04
N LEU A 67 5.48 -11.96 7.87
CA LEU A 67 6.44 -12.42 8.86
C LEU A 67 6.31 -11.67 10.20
N LYS A 68 6.01 -10.36 10.16
CA LYS A 68 5.72 -9.57 11.37
C LYS A 68 4.45 -10.07 12.06
N ALA A 69 3.36 -10.28 11.29
CA ALA A 69 2.11 -10.82 11.82
C ALA A 69 2.30 -12.22 12.43
N MET A 70 3.06 -13.10 11.79
CA MET A 70 3.39 -14.43 12.35
C MET A 70 4.07 -14.33 13.72
N ARG A 71 5.05 -13.43 13.86
CA ARG A 71 5.73 -13.21 15.15
C ARG A 71 4.76 -12.71 16.22
N ASN A 72 3.87 -11.79 15.87
CA ASN A 72 2.86 -11.25 16.80
C ASN A 72 1.90 -12.35 17.30
N LEU A 73 1.57 -13.31 16.43
CA LEU A 73 0.67 -14.41 16.76
C LEU A 73 1.37 -15.61 17.43
N GLY A 74 2.70 -15.58 17.58
CA GLY A 74 3.46 -16.74 18.06
C GLY A 74 3.40 -17.94 17.12
N ASP A 75 3.25 -17.69 15.82
CA ASP A 75 3.09 -18.70 14.79
C ASP A 75 4.44 -19.38 14.45
N ASP A 76 4.43 -20.71 14.32
CA ASP A 76 5.62 -21.51 14.01
C ASP A 76 5.94 -21.60 12.51
N GLY A 77 5.08 -21.03 11.66
CA GLY A 77 5.24 -21.02 10.21
C GLY A 77 4.53 -22.15 9.47
N LEU A 78 3.83 -23.06 10.16
CA LEU A 78 3.07 -24.14 9.52
C LEU A 78 2.09 -23.60 8.46
N LYS A 79 1.38 -22.52 8.77
CA LYS A 79 0.36 -21.94 7.87
C LYS A 79 0.98 -21.35 6.61
N VAL A 80 2.14 -20.70 6.75
CA VAL A 80 2.90 -20.21 5.59
C VAL A 80 3.45 -21.39 4.78
N ALA A 81 3.94 -22.44 5.44
CA ALA A 81 4.36 -23.66 4.75
C ALA A 81 3.22 -24.27 3.93
N ILE A 82 2.00 -24.37 4.48
CA ILE A 82 0.82 -24.88 3.76
C ILE A 82 0.45 -24.00 2.56
N LEU A 83 0.55 -22.66 2.69
CA LEU A 83 0.29 -21.73 1.59
C LEU A 83 1.34 -21.84 0.48
N TYR A 84 2.61 -21.99 0.85
CA TYR A 84 3.73 -21.95 -0.09
C TYR A 84 4.18 -23.31 -0.62
N GLU A 85 3.77 -24.42 0.00
CA GLU A 85 4.09 -25.77 -0.49
C GLU A 85 3.50 -26.02 -1.88
N THR A 86 2.23 -25.67 -2.09
CA THR A 86 1.59 -25.76 -3.41
C THR A 86 2.24 -24.82 -4.43
N LEU A 87 2.57 -23.58 -4.03
CA LEU A 87 3.27 -22.61 -4.89
C LEU A 87 4.63 -23.13 -5.34
N LEU A 88 5.41 -23.68 -4.41
CA LEU A 88 6.75 -24.20 -4.68
C LEU A 88 6.69 -25.42 -5.59
N GLY A 89 5.71 -26.31 -5.38
CA GLY A 89 5.46 -27.45 -6.27
C GLY A 89 5.13 -27.00 -7.69
N ASP A 90 4.21 -26.05 -7.86
CA ASP A 90 3.84 -25.49 -9.16
C ASP A 90 5.04 -24.82 -9.86
N GLU A 91 5.89 -24.13 -9.11
CA GLU A 91 7.10 -23.48 -9.62
C GLU A 91 8.11 -24.52 -10.14
N ILE A 92 8.33 -25.61 -9.40
CA ILE A 92 9.20 -26.70 -9.84
C ILE A 92 8.71 -27.28 -11.18
N VAL A 93 7.41 -27.56 -11.30
CA VAL A 93 6.81 -28.07 -12.55
C VAL A 93 7.03 -27.11 -13.72
N LYS A 94 6.83 -25.80 -13.52
CA LYS A 94 7.09 -24.79 -14.57
C LYS A 94 8.56 -24.78 -15.00
N LEU A 95 9.49 -24.85 -14.05
CA LEU A 95 10.93 -24.87 -14.33
C LEU A 95 11.37 -26.15 -15.04
N GLU A 96 10.79 -27.30 -14.68
CA GLU A 96 11.02 -28.58 -15.38
C GLU A 96 10.52 -28.52 -16.83
N LEU A 97 9.34 -27.94 -17.06
CA LEU A 97 8.81 -27.72 -18.41
C LEU A 97 9.71 -26.78 -19.21
N LEU A 98 10.18 -25.68 -18.62
CA LEU A 98 11.11 -24.75 -19.27
C LEU A 98 12.42 -25.45 -19.64
N LYS A 99 13.00 -26.23 -18.72
CA LYS A 99 14.21 -27.04 -18.96
C LYS A 99 14.01 -28.04 -20.10
N ARG A 100 12.87 -28.73 -20.13
CA ARG A 100 12.51 -29.68 -21.20
C ARG A 100 12.40 -28.98 -22.55
N ASN A 101 11.70 -27.85 -22.59
CA ASN A 101 11.50 -27.06 -23.81
C ASN A 101 12.83 -26.51 -24.35
N TRP A 102 13.72 -26.05 -23.46
CA TRP A 102 15.07 -25.64 -23.83
C TRP A 102 15.89 -26.81 -24.42
N THR A 103 15.85 -27.97 -23.77
CA THR A 103 16.57 -29.17 -24.22
C THR A 103 16.07 -29.64 -25.59
N TYR A 104 14.75 -29.65 -25.80
CA TYR A 104 14.14 -29.99 -27.09
C TYR A 104 14.57 -29.00 -28.19
N LYS A 105 14.54 -27.71 -27.89
CA LYS A 105 14.99 -26.65 -28.81
C LYS A 105 16.46 -26.82 -29.19
N LEU A 106 17.35 -27.10 -28.23
CA LEU A 106 18.77 -27.36 -28.52
C LEU A 106 18.98 -28.58 -29.44
N LYS A 107 18.17 -29.64 -29.29
CA LYS A 107 18.22 -30.81 -30.18
C LYS A 107 17.83 -30.46 -31.61
N LEU A 108 16.77 -29.66 -31.81
CA LEU A 108 16.34 -29.20 -33.14
C LEU A 108 17.38 -28.29 -33.82
N LEU A 109 18.13 -27.51 -33.03
CA LEU A 109 19.13 -26.56 -33.53
C LEU A 109 20.46 -27.22 -33.95
N LYS A 110 20.68 -28.52 -33.68
CA LYS A 110 21.89 -29.25 -34.12
C LYS A 110 21.92 -29.60 -35.62
N GLY A 111 20.90 -29.22 -36.41
CA GLY A 111 20.92 -29.31 -37.88
C GLY A 111 21.65 -28.14 -38.55
N TYR A 112 22.21 -28.35 -39.75
CA TYR A 112 23.09 -27.45 -40.55
C TYR A 112 22.57 -26.01 -40.84
N ILE A 113 21.39 -25.62 -40.35
CA ILE A 113 20.64 -24.39 -40.71
C ILE A 113 20.68 -23.33 -39.57
N TYR A 114 21.34 -23.62 -38.45
CA TYR A 114 21.35 -22.83 -37.21
C TYR A 114 21.76 -21.35 -37.38
N LYS A 115 22.73 -21.04 -38.25
CA LYS A 115 23.24 -19.67 -38.42
C LYS A 115 22.23 -18.69 -39.03
N PHE A 116 21.23 -19.17 -39.80
CA PHE A 116 20.25 -18.31 -40.46
C PHE A 116 19.01 -17.98 -39.59
N PHE A 117 18.63 -18.84 -38.63
CA PHE A 117 17.40 -18.70 -37.85
C PHE A 117 17.59 -18.33 -36.36
N ALA A 118 18.85 -18.17 -35.90
CA ALA A 118 19.17 -17.89 -34.50
C ALA A 118 18.48 -16.65 -33.90
N LYS A 119 18.22 -15.61 -34.72
CA LYS A 119 17.56 -14.36 -34.29
C LYS A 119 16.07 -14.54 -33.94
N SER A 120 15.33 -15.41 -34.65
CA SER A 120 13.89 -15.63 -34.39
C SER A 120 13.66 -16.72 -33.34
N ALA A 121 14.57 -17.69 -33.24
CA ALA A 121 14.51 -18.74 -32.23
C ALA A 121 14.70 -18.19 -30.80
N GLY A 122 15.54 -17.17 -30.61
CA GLY A 122 15.73 -16.50 -29.31
C GLY A 122 14.43 -15.91 -28.75
N GLY A 123 13.67 -15.20 -29.59
CA GLY A 123 12.41 -14.54 -29.22
C GLY A 123 11.36 -15.49 -28.66
N LYS A 124 11.13 -16.63 -29.31
CA LYS A 124 10.13 -17.62 -28.85
C LYS A 124 10.43 -18.25 -27.49
N PHE A 125 11.70 -18.29 -27.07
CA PHE A 125 12.04 -18.81 -25.74
C PHE A 125 12.00 -17.72 -24.66
N LEU A 126 12.20 -16.45 -25.04
CA LEU A 126 11.90 -15.33 -24.15
C LEU A 126 10.41 -15.33 -23.76
N GLU A 127 9.51 -15.64 -24.68
CA GLU A 127 8.08 -15.82 -24.37
C GLU A 127 7.83 -16.93 -23.34
N GLU A 128 8.56 -18.05 -23.39
CA GLU A 128 8.46 -19.11 -22.37
C GLU A 128 8.96 -18.64 -20.98
N ILE A 129 10.00 -17.81 -20.94
CA ILE A 129 10.50 -17.20 -19.69
C ILE A 129 9.49 -16.17 -19.16
N GLU A 130 8.87 -15.38 -20.04
CA GLU A 130 7.85 -14.39 -19.67
C GLU A 130 6.62 -15.05 -19.02
N LYS A 131 6.28 -16.29 -19.40
CA LYS A 131 5.21 -17.08 -18.74
C LYS A 131 5.50 -17.44 -17.28
N LEU A 132 6.74 -17.31 -16.80
CA LEU A 132 7.08 -17.48 -15.38
C LEU A 132 6.62 -16.29 -14.53
N LYS A 133 6.33 -15.14 -15.14
CA LYS A 133 5.87 -13.98 -14.39
C LYS A 133 4.51 -14.25 -13.74
N PRO A 134 4.25 -13.66 -12.58
CA PRO A 134 2.91 -13.65 -11.98
C PRO A 134 1.88 -13.13 -12.98
N THR A 135 0.71 -13.76 -12.99
CA THR A 135 -0.44 -13.36 -13.85
C THR A 135 -1.53 -12.66 -13.06
N GLY A 136 -1.43 -12.68 -11.73
CA GLY A 136 -2.31 -12.00 -10.80
C GLY A 136 -1.55 -11.11 -9.86
N GLU A 137 -2.32 -10.36 -9.09
CA GLU A 137 -1.81 -9.40 -8.14
C GLU A 137 -1.75 -9.99 -6.73
N CYS A 138 -0.78 -9.54 -5.93
CA CYS A 138 -0.70 -9.86 -4.50
C CYS A 138 -2.07 -9.62 -3.82
N PRO A 139 -2.64 -10.63 -3.14
CA PRO A 139 -3.98 -10.49 -2.55
C PRO A 139 -4.03 -9.45 -1.42
N ALA A 140 -2.92 -9.23 -0.72
CA ALA A 140 -2.80 -8.16 0.27
C ALA A 140 -2.76 -6.76 -0.36
N CYS A 141 -2.09 -6.58 -1.51
CA CYS A 141 -2.13 -5.32 -2.25
C CYS A 141 -3.55 -5.00 -2.73
N PHE A 142 -4.26 -6.02 -3.24
CA PHE A 142 -5.66 -5.87 -3.65
C PHE A 142 -6.56 -5.45 -2.49
N GLN A 143 -6.39 -6.10 -1.33
CA GLN A 143 -7.14 -5.78 -0.12
C GLN A 143 -6.84 -4.36 0.37
N GLU A 144 -5.56 -3.96 0.41
CA GLU A 144 -5.15 -2.60 0.76
C GLU A 144 -5.87 -1.58 -0.13
N ARG A 145 -5.77 -1.70 -1.46
CA ARG A 145 -6.44 -0.73 -2.36
C ARG A 145 -7.96 -0.70 -2.19
N SER A 146 -8.59 -1.85 -1.93
CA SER A 146 -10.03 -1.92 -1.73
C SER A 146 -10.45 -1.17 -0.46
N VAL A 147 -9.69 -1.33 0.62
CA VAL A 147 -9.88 -0.59 1.87
C VAL A 147 -9.61 0.89 1.65
N GLU A 148 -8.52 1.26 0.99
CA GLU A 148 -8.15 2.65 0.73
C GLU A 148 -9.25 3.39 -0.03
N SER A 149 -9.72 2.79 -1.13
CA SER A 149 -10.80 3.36 -1.94
C SER A 149 -12.09 3.53 -1.14
N LEU A 150 -12.45 2.55 -0.30
CA LEU A 150 -13.63 2.62 0.55
C LEU A 150 -13.54 3.79 1.53
N TYR A 151 -12.41 3.97 2.21
CA TYR A 151 -12.27 5.02 3.21
C TYR A 151 -12.07 6.41 2.59
N ILE A 152 -11.47 6.52 1.40
CA ILE A 152 -11.45 7.78 0.66
C ILE A 152 -12.88 8.22 0.31
N ASP A 153 -13.69 7.32 -0.25
CA ASP A 153 -15.10 7.59 -0.57
C ASP A 153 -15.89 7.97 0.68
N GLU A 154 -15.73 7.24 1.78
CA GLU A 154 -16.47 7.49 3.01
C GLU A 154 -16.12 8.84 3.67
N PHE A 155 -14.84 9.25 3.62
CA PHE A 155 -14.45 10.58 4.11
C PHE A 155 -15.14 11.69 3.31
N CYS A 156 -15.25 11.54 1.99
CA CYS A 156 -15.97 12.49 1.13
C CYS A 156 -17.48 12.47 1.42
N ASN A 157 -18.09 11.30 1.59
CA ASN A 157 -19.50 11.15 1.92
C ASN A 157 -19.86 11.77 3.28
N ARG A 158 -18.96 11.68 4.26
CA ARG A 158 -19.15 12.22 5.61
C ARG A 158 -18.71 13.66 5.77
N ALA A 159 -18.10 14.27 4.77
CA ALA A 159 -17.64 15.66 4.87
C ALA A 159 -18.78 16.68 5.07
N GLY A 160 -20.05 16.29 4.88
CA GLY A 160 -21.22 17.11 5.24
C GLY A 160 -21.72 16.94 6.68
N ASP A 161 -21.22 15.94 7.42
CA ASP A 161 -21.65 15.63 8.78
C ASP A 161 -20.93 16.54 9.80
N GLU A 162 -21.68 17.13 10.74
CA GLU A 162 -21.15 18.06 11.74
C GLU A 162 -20.18 17.38 12.72
N GLU A 163 -20.45 16.14 13.11
CA GLU A 163 -19.60 15.38 14.00
C GLU A 163 -18.29 14.99 13.30
N PHE A 164 -18.37 14.53 12.04
CA PHE A 164 -17.17 14.31 11.22
C PHE A 164 -16.32 15.57 11.14
N ARG A 165 -16.91 16.72 10.78
CA ARG A 165 -16.18 17.98 10.67
C ARG A 165 -15.53 18.37 11.99
N ARG A 166 -16.26 18.26 13.11
CA ARG A 166 -15.75 18.58 14.45
C ARG A 166 -14.53 17.73 14.80
N LEU A 167 -14.62 16.41 14.63
CA LEU A 167 -13.53 15.49 14.97
C LEU A 167 -12.34 15.61 14.02
N PHE A 168 -12.61 15.67 12.72
CA PHE A 168 -11.60 15.85 11.68
C PHE A 168 -10.86 17.19 11.81
N SER A 169 -11.49 18.23 12.37
CA SER A 169 -10.86 19.54 12.61
C SER A 169 -9.85 19.57 13.75
N SER A 170 -9.72 18.48 14.53
CA SER A 170 -8.73 18.42 15.60
C SER A 170 -7.29 18.56 15.09
N ASP A 171 -6.41 19.10 15.94
CA ASP A 171 -4.97 19.25 15.67
C ASP A 171 -4.23 17.91 15.49
N ASN A 172 -4.86 16.81 15.93
CA ASN A 172 -4.29 15.47 15.76
C ASN A 172 -4.35 15.01 14.30
N VAL A 173 -5.36 15.44 13.55
CA VAL A 173 -5.64 14.90 12.22
C VAL A 173 -4.95 15.74 11.17
N ILE A 174 -4.00 15.18 10.43
CA ILE A 174 -3.40 15.81 9.25
C ILE A 174 -3.33 14.75 8.15
N LEU A 175 -4.08 14.92 7.05
CA LEU A 175 -4.00 13.98 5.94
C LEU A 175 -2.59 14.03 5.34
N CYS A 176 -2.00 12.86 5.07
CA CYS A 176 -0.76 12.81 4.30
C CYS A 176 -1.04 13.27 2.87
N ARG A 177 -0.01 13.74 2.17
CA ARG A 177 -0.13 14.29 0.82
C ARG A 177 -0.83 13.33 -0.15
N TYR A 178 -0.54 12.03 -0.04
CA TYR A 178 -1.15 11.01 -0.88
C TYR A 178 -2.67 10.92 -0.69
N HIS A 179 -3.11 10.67 0.54
CA HIS A 179 -4.52 10.55 0.86
C HIS A 179 -5.28 11.87 0.69
N PHE A 180 -4.63 13.01 0.95
CA PHE A 180 -5.23 14.31 0.68
C PHE A 180 -5.55 14.47 -0.81
N ILE A 181 -4.63 14.11 -1.71
CA ILE A 181 -4.89 14.13 -3.15
C ILE A 181 -6.00 13.15 -3.54
N GLY A 182 -6.03 11.96 -2.94
CA GLY A 182 -7.11 10.97 -3.14
C GLY A 182 -8.48 11.54 -2.79
N ILE A 183 -8.60 12.20 -1.63
CA ILE A 183 -9.83 12.89 -1.18
C ILE A 183 -10.23 14.01 -2.16
N LEU A 184 -9.28 14.83 -2.63
CA LEU A 184 -9.62 15.89 -3.58
C LEU A 184 -10.13 15.34 -4.92
N LYS A 185 -9.50 14.28 -5.45
CA LYS A 185 -9.97 13.59 -6.65
C LYS A 185 -11.40 13.05 -6.45
N GLU A 186 -11.66 12.48 -5.29
CA GLU A 186 -12.97 11.94 -4.94
C GLU A 186 -14.04 13.03 -4.81
N CYS A 187 -13.73 14.15 -4.13
CA CYS A 187 -14.64 15.30 -4.08
C CYS A 187 -15.03 15.81 -5.48
N ILE A 188 -14.07 15.84 -6.43
CA ILE A 188 -14.35 16.23 -7.82
C ILE A 188 -15.23 15.19 -8.51
N ARG A 189 -14.92 13.89 -8.36
CA ARG A 189 -15.71 12.79 -8.93
C ARG A 189 -17.15 12.82 -8.44
N ALA A 190 -17.36 13.14 -7.16
CA ALA A 190 -18.67 13.27 -6.53
C ALA A 190 -19.36 14.63 -6.79
N ASN A 191 -18.74 15.54 -7.56
CA ASN A 191 -19.22 16.91 -7.79
C ASN A 191 -19.53 17.68 -6.49
N ASN A 192 -18.72 17.47 -5.45
CA ASN A 192 -18.93 18.01 -4.12
C ASN A 192 -17.93 19.13 -3.79
N GLY A 193 -18.16 20.30 -4.39
CA GLY A 193 -17.30 21.49 -4.21
C GLY A 193 -17.23 21.98 -2.75
N SER A 194 -18.31 21.83 -1.98
CA SER A 194 -18.32 22.24 -0.57
C SER A 194 -17.35 21.42 0.30
N SER A 195 -17.25 20.12 0.04
CA SER A 195 -16.33 19.22 0.74
C SER A 195 -14.89 19.44 0.27
N PHE A 196 -14.69 19.69 -1.02
CA PHE A 196 -13.39 20.10 -1.57
C PHE A 196 -12.84 21.33 -0.83
N THR A 197 -13.62 22.41 -0.76
CA THR A 197 -13.22 23.64 -0.07
C THR A 197 -12.92 23.40 1.40
N PHE A 198 -13.79 22.66 2.10
CA PHE A 198 -13.59 22.29 3.50
C PHE A 198 -12.25 21.57 3.74
N PHE A 199 -11.94 20.54 2.95
CA PHE A 199 -10.69 19.80 3.11
C PHE A 199 -9.46 20.66 2.79
N VAL A 200 -9.51 21.50 1.74
CA VAL A 200 -8.40 22.36 1.36
C VAL A 200 -8.09 23.41 2.43
N GLU A 201 -9.10 24.16 2.88
CA GLU A 201 -8.91 25.23 3.88
C GLU A 201 -8.36 24.68 5.20
N LEU A 202 -8.94 23.57 5.67
CA LEU A 202 -8.51 22.96 6.92
C LEU A 202 -7.08 22.37 6.81
N GLN A 203 -6.74 21.75 5.68
CA GLN A 203 -5.40 21.23 5.45
C GLN A 203 -4.36 22.36 5.39
N ILE A 204 -4.67 23.48 4.71
CA ILE A 204 -3.79 24.67 4.68
C ILE A 204 -3.53 25.20 6.09
N SER A 205 -4.59 25.37 6.89
CA SER A 205 -4.49 25.83 8.27
C SER A 205 -3.55 24.95 9.11
N LYS A 206 -3.72 23.62 9.01
CA LYS A 206 -2.90 22.64 9.72
C LYS A 206 -1.44 22.64 9.27
N LEU A 207 -1.19 22.73 7.96
CA LEU A 207 0.17 22.78 7.42
C LEU A 207 0.90 24.09 7.79
N ASN A 208 0.19 25.22 7.85
CA ASN A 208 0.76 26.49 8.32
C ASN A 208 1.20 26.41 9.79
N LYS A 209 0.37 25.80 10.66
CA LYS A 209 0.72 25.55 12.06
C LYS A 209 1.94 24.63 12.17
N LEU A 210 1.96 23.53 11.40
CA LEU A 210 3.07 22.60 11.37
C LEU A 210 4.38 23.25 10.87
N LEU A 211 4.31 24.09 9.85
CA LEU A 211 5.44 24.87 9.34
C LEU A 211 5.96 25.85 10.40
N SER A 212 5.07 26.53 11.13
CA SER A 212 5.47 27.41 12.23
C SER A 212 6.24 26.64 13.31
N HIS A 213 5.77 25.45 13.70
CA HIS A 213 6.46 24.60 14.68
C HIS A 213 7.83 24.14 14.15
N MET A 214 7.91 23.74 12.88
CA MET A 214 9.17 23.32 12.27
C MET A 214 10.18 24.46 12.15
N LYS A 215 9.75 25.70 11.86
CA LYS A 215 10.63 26.87 11.86
C LYS A 215 11.20 27.12 13.26
N LYS A 216 10.35 27.13 14.30
CA LYS A 216 10.81 27.26 15.69
C LYS A 216 11.79 26.16 16.10
N PHE A 217 11.54 24.92 15.66
CA PHE A 217 12.46 23.81 15.89
C PHE A 217 13.83 24.08 15.25
N ILE A 218 13.88 24.54 14.01
CA ILE A 218 15.12 24.91 13.31
C ILE A 218 15.81 26.08 14.03
N ASP A 219 15.09 27.15 14.36
CA ASP A 219 15.63 28.37 14.99
C ASP A 219 16.22 28.08 16.39
N LYS A 220 15.67 27.11 17.12
CA LYS A 220 16.17 26.68 18.44
C LYS A 220 17.38 25.75 18.38
N HIS A 221 17.68 25.21 17.20
CA HIS A 221 18.90 24.46 16.96
C HIS A 221 20.10 25.37 16.59
N ASP A 222 19.89 26.68 16.44
CA ASP A 222 20.98 27.66 16.40
C ASP A 222 21.72 27.66 17.76
N TYR A 223 23.04 27.48 17.73
CA TYR A 223 23.91 27.40 18.90
C TYR A 223 23.80 28.63 19.83
N GLN A 224 23.33 29.77 19.31
CA GLN A 224 23.12 30.99 20.10
C GLN A 224 21.80 30.98 20.90
N ASN A 225 20.88 30.07 20.59
CA ASN A 225 19.56 30.03 21.19
C ASN A 225 19.55 29.18 22.48
N LYS A 226 19.15 29.79 23.60
CA LYS A 226 19.08 29.13 24.93
C LYS A 226 17.66 28.70 25.30
N GLU A 227 16.68 28.88 24.40
CA GLU A 227 15.30 28.49 24.67
C GLU A 227 15.12 26.97 24.69
N SER A 228 14.38 26.47 25.68
CA SER A 228 13.97 25.06 25.71
C SER A 228 12.92 24.75 24.64
N PHE A 229 13.02 23.55 24.05
CA PHE A 229 12.00 23.04 23.13
C PHE A 229 10.68 22.72 23.83
N LYS A 230 9.56 22.93 23.13
CA LYS A 230 8.24 22.41 23.54
C LYS A 230 7.96 21.07 22.86
N GLY A 231 7.15 20.21 23.48
CA GLY A 231 6.86 18.86 22.96
C GLY A 231 6.27 18.80 21.55
N GLU A 232 5.53 19.84 21.14
CA GLU A 232 4.98 19.95 19.77
C GLU A 232 6.03 20.37 18.73
N GLU A 233 7.09 21.07 19.14
CA GLU A 233 8.20 21.50 18.28
C GLU A 233 9.16 20.33 18.01
N LEU A 234 9.46 19.51 19.02
CA LEU A 234 10.38 18.37 18.90
C LEU A 234 9.96 17.32 17.86
N ASN A 235 8.65 17.21 17.60
CA ASN A 235 8.08 16.21 16.69
C ASN A 235 7.61 16.79 15.34
N SER A 236 7.78 18.09 15.09
CA SER A 236 7.26 18.72 13.87
C SER A 236 7.92 18.16 12.61
N TRP A 237 9.23 17.92 12.63
CA TRP A 237 9.96 17.35 11.48
C TRP A 237 9.46 15.95 11.13
N ARG A 238 9.15 15.12 12.14
CA ARG A 238 8.59 13.77 11.94
C ARG A 238 7.21 13.83 11.31
N LEU A 239 6.34 14.73 11.78
CA LEU A 239 5.00 14.92 11.21
C LEU A 239 5.05 15.45 9.77
N VAL A 240 6.02 16.33 9.45
CA VAL A 240 6.25 16.77 8.07
C VAL A 240 6.71 15.61 7.20
N LEU A 241 7.62 14.76 7.71
CA LEU A 241 8.03 13.54 7.01
C LEU A 241 6.83 12.62 6.76
N GLU A 242 6.01 12.35 7.78
CA GLU A 242 4.80 11.53 7.63
C GLU A 242 3.75 12.17 6.71
N TYR A 243 3.67 13.50 6.64
CA TYR A 243 2.83 14.20 5.67
C TYR A 243 3.27 13.88 4.23
N PHE A 244 4.56 14.03 3.92
CA PHE A 244 5.06 13.79 2.57
C PHE A 244 5.16 12.30 2.22
N SER A 245 5.53 11.47 3.19
CA SER A 245 5.85 10.05 3.02
C SER A 245 4.70 9.10 3.36
N GLY A 246 3.63 9.59 4.00
CA GLY A 246 2.67 8.70 4.66
C GLY A 246 3.24 8.12 5.96
N LYS A 247 2.43 7.31 6.66
CA LYS A 247 2.95 6.52 7.77
C LYS A 247 3.82 5.38 7.28
N ASP A 248 4.69 4.93 8.18
CA ASP A 248 5.41 3.67 8.04
C ASP A 248 4.44 2.52 7.72
N ASP A 249 4.94 1.51 7.02
CA ASP A 249 4.17 0.35 6.58
C ASP A 249 2.98 0.66 5.64
N VAL A 250 2.72 1.89 5.19
CA VAL A 250 1.65 2.18 4.20
C VAL A 250 2.26 2.36 2.81
N ILE A 251 2.00 1.40 1.90
CA ILE A 251 2.48 1.49 0.51
C ILE A 251 1.74 2.64 -0.19
N ARG A 252 2.49 3.49 -0.89
CA ARG A 252 1.94 4.50 -1.79
C ARG A 252 2.24 4.11 -3.22
N ALA A 253 1.21 3.89 -4.01
CA ALA A 253 1.34 3.87 -5.46
C ALA A 253 0.88 5.23 -5.98
N TRP A 254 1.83 6.13 -6.27
CA TRP A 254 1.55 7.43 -6.92
C TRP A 254 1.06 7.30 -8.37
N ASP A 255 0.62 6.10 -8.75
CA ASP A 255 0.95 5.44 -10.01
C ASP A 255 2.46 5.22 -10.11
N GLU A 256 2.88 4.10 -10.71
CA GLU A 256 4.26 3.82 -11.05
C GLU A 256 4.94 5.12 -11.51
N VAL A 257 6.01 5.57 -10.86
CA VAL A 257 6.99 6.39 -11.57
C VAL A 257 7.59 5.43 -12.60
N ARG A 258 6.86 5.17 -13.69
CA ARG A 258 7.47 4.66 -14.90
C ARG A 258 8.58 5.65 -15.18
N PRO A 259 9.84 5.21 -15.31
CA PRO A 259 10.84 6.09 -15.87
C PRO A 259 10.24 6.66 -17.14
N PHE A 260 10.28 7.99 -17.25
CA PHE A 260 9.97 8.68 -18.49
C PHE A 260 10.88 8.03 -19.54
N SER A 261 10.36 7.04 -20.26
CA SER A 261 11.04 6.50 -21.41
C SER A 261 10.92 7.60 -22.45
N ALA A 262 11.84 8.55 -22.38
CA ALA A 262 12.19 9.40 -23.49
C ALA A 262 12.63 8.45 -24.61
N LYS A 263 11.66 8.08 -25.44
CA LYS A 263 11.93 7.71 -26.83
C LYS A 263 11.42 8.87 -27.66
N LEU A 264 12.39 9.70 -28.06
CA LEU A 264 12.38 10.35 -29.37
C LEU A 264 12.19 9.27 -30.46
#